data_AF-A0A846YRH2-F1
#
_entry.id   AF-A0A846YRH2-F1
#
_cell.length_a   1.000
_cell.length_b   1.000
_cell.length_c   1.000
_cell.angle_alpha   90.00
_cell.angle_beta   90.00
_cell.angle_gamma   90.00
#
_symmetry.space_group_name_H-M   'P 1'
#
loop_
_entity.id
_entity.type
_entity.pdbx_description
1 polymer ?
#
loop_
_entity_poly.entity_id
_entity_poly.type
_entity_poly.pdbx_seq_one_letter_code
_entity_poly.pdbx_strand_id
1 'polypeptide(L)' 'MNARLPQFPSWLTDPRPVLALGSALFAIATVVVWLGGDRWATARPVCLMGLAVGLLGYTIFVIQRRGARRGDKGAQTGL' A
#
# COMPACT_ATOMS: atom_id res chain seq x y z
N MET A 1 -15.17 2.60 31.95
CA MET A 1 -13.78 2.09 32.02
C MET A 1 -12.99 2.72 30.87
N ASN A 2 -12.25 3.79 31.14
CA ASN A 2 -11.46 4.48 30.12
C ASN A 2 -10.09 3.81 29.98
N ALA A 3 -10.04 2.69 29.26
CA ALA A 3 -8.76 2.12 28.84
C ALA A 3 -8.10 3.13 27.89
N ARG A 4 -7.08 3.85 28.36
CA ARG A 4 -6.21 4.66 27.50
C ARG A 4 -5.49 3.70 26.56
N LEU A 5 -6.06 3.49 25.37
CA LEU A 5 -5.36 2.80 24.29
C LEU A 5 -4.05 3.56 24.01
N PRO A 6 -2.91 2.86 23.87
CA PRO A 6 -1.68 3.49 23.45
C PRO A 6 -1.93 4.26 22.14
N GLN A 7 -1.66 5.56 22.15
CA GLN A 7 -1.83 6.40 20.97
C GLN A 7 -0.65 6.13 20.04
N PHE A 8 -0.88 5.32 19.00
CA PHE A 8 0.13 5.15 17.95
C PHE A 8 0.29 6.45 17.17
N PRO A 9 1.51 6.78 16.72
CA PRO A 9 1.73 7.94 15.86
C PRO A 9 0.83 7.85 14.62
N SER A 10 0.19 8.97 14.22
CA SER A 10 -0.77 8.98 13.12
C SER A 10 -0.22 8.41 11.82
N TRP A 11 1.08 8.61 11.55
CA TRP A 11 1.76 8.08 10.37
C TRP A 11 1.89 6.56 10.35
N LEU A 12 1.80 5.89 11.50
CA LEU A 12 1.85 4.43 11.62
C LEU A 12 0.46 3.81 11.40
N THR A 13 -0.59 4.57 11.70
CA THR A 13 -1.99 4.14 11.57
C THR A 13 -2.60 4.55 10.22
N ASP A 14 -2.02 5.55 9.56
CA ASP A 14 -2.46 5.98 8.23
C ASP A 14 -2.02 4.96 7.17
N PRO A 15 -2.96 4.37 6.39
CA PRO A 15 -2.61 3.41 5.35
C PRO A 15 -1.86 4.05 4.16
N ARG A 16 -1.97 5.37 3.99
CA ARG A 16 -1.36 6.14 2.89
C ARG A 16 0.17 6.03 2.85
N PRO A 17 0.91 6.41 3.92
CA PRO A 17 2.37 6.33 3.93
C PRO A 17 2.85 4.88 3.81
N VAL A 18 2.20 3.95 4.51
CA VAL A 18 2.62 2.54 4.54
C VAL A 18 2.54 1.90 3.15
N LEU A 19 1.41 2.08 2.45
CA LEU A 19 1.18 1.46 1.15
C LEU A 19 2.04 2.09 0.06
N ALA A 20 2.23 3.41 0.11
CA ALA A 20 3.11 4.13 -0.79
C ALA A 20 4.58 3.73 -0.58
N LEU A 21 5.03 3.66 0.67
CA LEU A 21 6.41 3.29 1.00
C LEU A 21 6.70 1.84 0.60
N GLY A 22 5.81 0.89 0.93
CA GLY A 22 5.98 -0.52 0.53
C GLY A 22 6.07 -0.69 -0.99
N SER A 23 5.20 -0.01 -1.74
CA SER A 23 5.21 -0.04 -3.21
C SER A 23 6.50 0.58 -3.78
N ALA A 24 6.95 1.71 -3.22
CA ALA A 24 8.17 2.39 -3.63
C ALA A 24 9.43 1.53 -3.34
N LEU A 25 9.48 0.87 -2.19
CA LEU A 25 10.58 -0.03 -1.84
C LEU A 25 10.67 -1.20 -2.81
N PHE A 26 9.54 -1.80 -3.21
CA PHE A 26 9.53 -2.86 -4.22
C PHE A 26 9.91 -2.37 -5.62
N ALA A 27 9.52 -1.14 -5.99
CA ALA A 27 9.96 -0.54 -7.24
C ALA A 27 11.49 -0.35 -7.26
N ILE A 28 12.07 0.19 -6.18
CA ILE A 28 13.52 0.35 -6.01
C ILE A 28 14.20 -1.02 -6.03
N ALA A 29 13.70 -2.00 -5.28
CA ALA A 29 14.26 -3.36 -5.25
C ALA A 29 14.26 -4.01 -6.64
N THR A 30 13.18 -3.83 -7.41
CA THR A 30 13.09 -4.30 -8.80
C THR A 30 14.20 -3.68 -9.64
N VAL A 31 14.40 -2.36 -9.58
CA VAL A 31 15.48 -1.68 -10.30
C VAL A 31 16.85 -2.22 -9.89
N VAL A 32 17.11 -2.33 -8.58
CA VAL A 32 18.39 -2.83 -8.05
C VAL A 32 18.68 -4.27 -8.50
N VAL A 33 17.68 -5.15 -8.44
CA VAL A 33 17.82 -6.56 -8.84
C VAL A 33 18.10 -6.69 -10.35
N TRP A 34 17.49 -5.86 -11.18
CA TRP A 34 17.77 -5.83 -12.62
C TRP A 34 19.17 -5.31 -12.93
N LEU A 35 19.58 -4.21 -12.29
CA LEU A 35 20.92 -3.64 -12.45
C LEU A 35 22.02 -4.57 -11.90
N GLY A 36 21.69 -5.38 -10.89
CA GLY A 36 22.59 -6.36 -10.29
C GLY A 36 22.84 -7.62 -11.13
N GLY A 37 22.21 -7.75 -12.30
CA GLY A 37 22.45 -8.83 -13.26
C GLY A 37 22.06 -10.21 -12.74
N ASP A 38 22.80 -11.25 -13.13
CA ASP A 38 22.45 -12.65 -12.85
C ASP A 38 22.64 -13.06 -11.39
N ARG A 39 23.43 -12.30 -10.62
CA ARG A 39 23.58 -12.49 -9.17
C ARG A 39 22.24 -12.49 -8.44
N TRP A 40 21.25 -11.75 -8.96
CA TRP A 40 19.94 -11.58 -8.34
C TRP A 40 18.80 -12.20 -9.16
N ALA A 41 19.11 -13.09 -10.13
CA ALA A 41 18.09 -13.66 -11.00
C ALA A 41 16.93 -14.32 -10.24
N THR A 42 17.24 -15.04 -9.15
CA THR A 42 16.24 -15.71 -8.30
C THR A 42 15.35 -14.73 -7.52
N ALA A 43 15.80 -13.49 -7.31
CA ALA A 43 15.03 -12.46 -6.61
C ALA A 43 14.07 -11.67 -7.53
N ARG A 44 14.25 -11.75 -8.87
CA ARG A 44 13.42 -11.04 -9.85
C ARG A 44 11.93 -11.35 -9.70
N PRO A 45 11.48 -12.62 -9.59
CA PRO A 45 10.05 -12.92 -9.48
C PRO A 45 9.43 -12.33 -8.21
N VAL A 46 10.16 -12.38 -7.08
CA VAL A 46 9.68 -11.84 -5.79
C VAL A 46 9.56 -10.32 -5.86
N CYS A 47 10.54 -9.63 -6.45
CA CYS A 47 10.49 -8.17 -6.60
C CYS A 47 9.32 -7.75 -7.50
N LEU A 48 9.11 -8.45 -8.62
CA LEU A 48 7.98 -8.17 -9.51
C LEU A 48 6.63 -8.42 -8.84
N MET A 49 6.49 -9.52 -8.10
CA MET A 49 5.22 -9.83 -7.43
C MET A 49 4.93 -8.84 -6.31
N GLY A 50 5.93 -8.45 -5.53
CA GLY A 50 5.74 -7.41 -4.51
C GLY A 50 5.40 -6.05 -5.12
N LEU A 51 6.00 -5.68 -6.26
CA LEU A 51 5.63 -4.48 -7.00
C LEU A 51 4.19 -4.55 -7.53
N ALA A 52 3.81 -5.68 -8.16
CA ALA A 52 2.47 -5.89 -8.69
C ALA A 52 1.40 -5.83 -7.59
N VAL A 53 1.62 -6.52 -6.47
CA VAL A 53 0.72 -6.50 -5.30
C VAL A 53 0.64 -5.11 -4.69
N GLY A 54 1.78 -4.40 -4.56
CA GLY A 54 1.83 -3.03 -4.06
C GLY A 54 1.02 -2.06 -4.94
N LEU A 55 1.21 -2.11 -6.25
CA LEU A 55 0.46 -1.30 -7.22
C LEU A 55 -1.04 -1.62 -7.19
N LEU A 56 -1.41 -2.90 -7.11
CA LEU A 56 -2.80 -3.34 -7.01
C LEU A 56 -3.46 -2.79 -5.73
N GLY A 57 -2.82 -3.01 -4.58
CA GLY A 57 -3.30 -2.52 -3.30
C GLY A 57 -3.44 -1.00 -3.28
N TYR A 58 -2.43 -0.28 -3.78
CA TYR A 58 -2.46 1.18 -3.87
C TYR A 58 -3.57 1.69 -4.78
N THR A 59 -3.79 1.03 -5.92
CA THR A 59 -4.87 1.36 -6.85
C THR A 59 -6.24 1.18 -6.20
N ILE A 60 -6.47 0.05 -5.54
CA ILE A 60 -7.71 -0.22 -4.78
C ILE A 60 -7.92 0.86 -3.72
N PHE A 61 -6.89 1.17 -2.93
CA PHE A 61 -6.96 2.22 -1.91
C PHE A 61 -7.33 3.59 -2.50
N VAL A 62 -6.74 3.98 -3.62
CA VAL A 62 -7.05 5.26 -4.28
C VAL A 62 -8.49 5.30 -4.78
N ILE A 63 -8.98 4.21 -5.37
CA ILE A 63 -10.37 4.08 -5.82
C ILE A 63 -11.32 4.21 -4.63
N GLN A 64 -11.10 3.42 -3.57
CA GLN A 64 -11.89 3.45 -2.35
C GLN A 64 -11.89 4.85 -1.71
N ARG A 65 -10.73 5.50 -1.62
CA ARG A 65 -10.60 6.86 -1.06
C ARG A 65 -11.29 7.92 -1.91
N ARG A 66 -11.32 7.75 -3.25
CA ARG A 66 -12.08 8.64 -4.14
C ARG A 66 -13.59 8.44 -3.96
N GLY A 67 -14.07 7.19 -3.89
CA GLY A 67 -15.48 6.88 -3.61
C GLY A 67 -15.94 7.45 -2.26
N ALA A 68 -15.17 7.21 -1.20
CA ALA A 68 -15.45 7.73 0.14
C ALA A 68 -15.51 9.28 0.18
N ARG A 69 -14.64 9.97 -0.57
CA ARG A 69 -14.65 11.44 -0.65
C ARG A 69 -15.79 11.99 -1.51
N ARG A 70 -16.20 11.27 -2.55
CA ARG A 70 -17.36 11.65 -3.38
C ARG A 70 -18.68 11.44 -2.64
N GLY A 71 -18.65 10.87 -1.43
CA GLY A 71 -19.86 10.56 -0.71
C GLY A 71 -20.67 9.49 -1.42
N ASP A 72 -19.99 8.58 -2.14
CA ASP A 72 -20.56 7.34 -2.68
C ASP A 72 -20.82 6.38 -1.50
N LYS A 73 -21.61 6.88 -0.55
CA LYS A 73 -22.21 6.18 0.56
C LYS A 73 -23.31 5.35 -0.08
N GLY A 74 -22.95 4.31 -0.82
CA GLY A 74 -23.89 3.38 -1.46
C GLY A 74 -24.83 2.64 -0.50
N ALA A 75 -24.93 3.06 0.77
CA ALA A 75 -25.75 2.46 1.81
C ALA A 75 -26.24 3.46 2.89
N GLN A 76 -26.36 4.76 2.61
CA GLN A 76 -27.18 5.66 3.45
C GLN A 76 -28.49 6.04 2.73
N THR A 77 -29.21 5.03 2.24
CA THR A 77 -30.65 5.11 1.89
C THR A 77 -31.55 4.53 2.99
N GLY A 78 -31.00 4.30 4.19
CA GLY A 78 -31.77 3.88 5.36
C GLY A 78 -31.43 4.78 6.54
N LEU A 79 -32.18 5.87 6.67
CA LEU A 79 -32.73 6.49 7.88
C LEU A 79 -33.43 7.80 7.46
#